data_AF-A0A522V7Z8-F1
#
_entry.id   AF-A0A522V7Z8-F1
#
_cell.length_a   1.000
_cell.length_b   1.000
_cell.length_c   1.000
_cell.angle_alpha   90.00
_cell.angle_beta   90.00
_cell.angle_gamma   90.00
#
_symmetry.space_group_name_H-M   'P 1'
#
loop_
_entity.id
_entity.type
_entity.pdbx_description
1 polymer ?
#
loop_
_entity_poly.entity_id
_entity_poly.type
_entity_poly.pdbx_seq_one_letter_code
_entity_poly.pdbx_strand_id
1 'polypeptide(L)'
;MVVIEVKTTLRPQDVKKFIEKLNHIKQWVPRYADNIIYGGVARLTAAAGAEEMAESRGVFSIRATGNSAAIVNSPVFRPRPW
;
A
#
# COMPACT_ATOMS: atom_id res chain seq x y z
N MET A 1 -6.25 11.20 1.32
CA MET A 1 -5.34 11.03 0.16
C MET A 1 -4.76 9.63 0.20
N VAL A 2 -4.42 9.02 -0.94
CA VAL A 2 -3.83 7.67 -0.97
C VAL A 2 -2.54 7.69 -1.80
N VAL A 3 -1.46 7.14 -1.24
CA VAL A 3 -0.18 6.93 -1.94
C VAL A 3 -0.13 5.47 -2.37
N ILE A 4 0.18 5.20 -3.64
CA ILE A 4 0.21 3.85 -4.20
C ILE A 4 1.62 3.49 -4.66
N GLU A 5 2.18 2.39 -4.15
CA GLU A 5 3.38 1.76 -4.72
C GLU A 5 2.95 0.68 -5.71
N VAL A 6 3.44 0.74 -6.96
CA VAL A 6 3.11 -0.22 -8.02
C VAL A 6 4.27 -1.18 -8.25
N LYS A 7 4.00 -2.49 -8.30
CA LYS A 7 4.98 -3.54 -8.61
C LYS A 7 4.40 -4.59 -9.55
N THR A 8 5.22 -5.12 -10.46
CA THR A 8 4.84 -6.33 -11.22
C THR A 8 4.69 -7.53 -10.29
N THR A 9 5.67 -7.74 -9.39
CA THR A 9 5.65 -8.77 -8.35
C THR A 9 5.89 -8.12 -7.00
N LEU A 10 4.89 -8.14 -6.13
CA LEU A 10 4.98 -7.63 -4.77
C LEU A 10 5.68 -8.63 -3.85
N ARG A 11 6.71 -8.19 -3.12
CA ARG A 11 7.42 -9.00 -2.12
C ARG A 11 7.25 -8.38 -0.72
N PRO A 12 7.39 -9.14 0.37
CA PRO A 12 7.33 -8.60 1.73
C PRO A 12 8.31 -7.44 1.98
N GLN A 13 9.50 -7.52 1.36
CA GLN A 13 10.49 -6.43 1.38
C GLN A 13 9.93 -5.12 0.80
N ASP A 14 9.14 -5.20 -0.27
CA ASP A 14 8.61 -4.01 -0.94
C ASP A 14 7.60 -3.32 -0.04
N VAL A 15 6.76 -4.10 0.66
CA VAL A 15 5.83 -3.60 1.68
C VAL A 15 6.58 -2.90 2.82
N LYS A 16 7.64 -3.52 3.35
CA LYS A 16 8.49 -2.91 4.39
C LYS A 16 9.07 -1.57 3.93
N LYS A 17 9.71 -1.55 2.76
CA LYS A 17 10.30 -0.33 2.18
C LYS A 17 9.25 0.74 1.94
N PHE A 18 8.06 0.36 1.49
CA PHE A 18 6.98 1.30 1.26
C PHE A 18 6.46 1.93 2.55
N ILE A 19 6.30 1.13 3.62
CA ILE A 19 5.93 1.66 4.94
C ILE A 19 6.96 2.67 5.44
N GLU A 20 8.25 2.40 5.25
CA GLU A 20 9.29 3.38 5.61
C GLU A 20 9.16 4.69 4.84
N LYS A 21 8.79 4.65 3.55
CA LYS A 21 8.49 5.88 2.80
C LYS A 21 7.27 6.61 3.37
N LEU A 22 6.21 5.88 3.73
CA LEU A 22 5.00 6.46 4.32
C LEU A 22 5.30 7.13 5.67
N ASN A 23 6.20 6.58 6.48
CA ASN A 23 6.60 7.19 7.75
C ASN A 23 7.26 8.58 7.58
N HIS A 24 7.86 8.85 6.41
CA HIS A 24 8.56 10.12 6.13
C HIS A 24 7.80 11.02 5.13
N ILE A 25 6.66 10.57 4.59
CA ILE A 25 6.01 11.23 3.44
C ILE A 25 5.62 12.68 3.71
N LYS A 26 5.16 13.01 4.92
CA LYS A 26 4.78 14.38 5.30
C LYS A 26 5.98 15.32 5.40
N GLN A 27 7.16 14.78 5.72
CA GLN A 27 8.41 15.55 5.73
C GLN A 27 8.92 15.78 4.31
N TRP A 28 8.84 14.76 3.45
CA TRP A 28 9.33 14.84 2.07
C TRP A 28 8.39 15.62 1.15
N VAL A 29 7.09 15.65 1.45
CA VAL A 29 6.09 16.37 0.66
C VAL A 29 5.26 17.28 1.56
N PRO A 30 5.81 18.43 2.01
CA PRO A 30 5.18 19.30 3.01
C PRO A 30 3.78 19.81 2.63
N ARG A 31 3.48 19.91 1.33
CA ARG A 31 2.14 20.26 0.82
C ARG A 31 1.03 19.34 1.36
N TYR A 32 1.38 18.11 1.74
CA TYR A 32 0.43 17.13 2.26
C TYR A 32 0.58 16.86 3.77
N ALA A 33 1.32 17.71 4.50
CA ALA A 33 1.58 17.51 5.92
C ALA A 33 0.30 17.41 6.75
N ASP A 34 -0.72 18.22 6.41
CA ASP A 34 -2.00 18.26 7.11
C ASP A 34 -3.03 17.27 6.55
N ASN A 35 -2.69 16.52 5.50
CA ASN A 35 -3.58 15.53 4.92
C ASN A 35 -3.57 14.23 5.74
N ILE A 36 -4.73 13.58 5.81
CA ILE A 36 -4.81 12.16 6.18
C ILE A 36 -4.32 11.33 4.98
N ILE A 37 -3.22 10.61 5.17
CA ILE A 37 -2.58 9.79 4.14
C ILE A 37 -2.82 8.31 4.44
N TYR A 38 -3.26 7.58 3.42
CA TYR A 38 -3.32 6.12 3.44
C TYR A 38 -2.33 5.54 2.43
N GLY A 39 -1.84 4.34 2.72
CA GLY A 39 -1.00 3.59 1.80
C GLY A 39 -1.78 2.55 1.01
N GLY A 40 -1.38 2.30 -0.23
CA GLY A 40 -1.79 1.13 -1.01
C GLY A 40 -0.64 0.53 -1.82
N VAL A 41 -0.73 -0.76 -2.11
CA VAL A 41 0.17 -1.48 -3.00
C VAL A 41 -0.63 -2.06 -4.16
N ALA A 42 -0.20 -1.78 -5.39
CA ALA A 42 -0.79 -2.33 -6.59
C ALA A 42 0.14 -3.36 -7.22
N ARG A 43 -0.41 -4.54 -7.57
CA ARG A 43 0.38 -5.66 -8.06
C ARG A 43 -0.28 -6.44 -9.18
N LEU A 44 0.52 -7.06 -10.06
CA LEU A 44 0.06 -8.14 -10.93
C LEU A 44 0.16 -9.49 -10.19
N THR A 45 1.31 -9.75 -9.57
CA THR A 45 1.61 -10.98 -8.81
C THR A 45 2.15 -10.65 -7.42
N ALA A 46 2.03 -11.56 -6.46
CA ALA A 46 2.53 -11.40 -5.10
C ALA A 46 3.27 -12.66 -4.64
N ALA A 47 4.42 -12.48 -4.01
CA ALA A 47 5.09 -13.55 -3.29
C ALA A 47 4.34 -13.86 -1.99
N ALA A 48 4.49 -15.10 -1.49
CA ALA A 48 3.82 -15.55 -0.27
C ALA A 48 4.05 -14.58 0.90
N GLY A 49 2.98 -14.26 1.63
CA GLY A 49 3.01 -13.38 2.79
C GLY A 49 3.06 -11.89 2.47
N ALA A 50 3.18 -11.47 1.21
CA ALA A 50 3.26 -10.05 0.87
C ALA A 50 1.90 -9.34 1.01
N GLU A 51 0.81 -9.99 0.60
CA GLU A 51 -0.54 -9.41 0.67
C GLU A 51 -1.03 -9.36 2.12
N GLU A 52 -0.83 -10.44 2.87
CA GLU A 52 -1.16 -10.51 4.29
C GLU A 52 -0.36 -9.49 5.10
N MET A 53 0.91 -9.26 4.72
CA MET A 53 1.72 -8.22 5.34
C MET A 53 1.20 -6.83 5.02
N ALA A 54 0.81 -6.53 3.78
CA ALA A 54 0.24 -5.24 3.43
C ALA A 54 -1.04 -4.98 4.23
N GLU A 55 -1.95 -5.95 4.24
CA GLU A 55 -3.22 -5.85 4.94
C GLU A 55 -3.05 -5.68 6.45
N SER A 56 -2.23 -6.52 7.10
CA SER A 56 -1.95 -6.43 8.54
C SER A 56 -1.26 -5.13 8.97
N ARG A 57 -0.63 -4.42 8.03
CA ARG A 57 -0.02 -3.11 8.26
C ARG A 57 -0.96 -1.93 7.96
N GLY A 58 -2.21 -2.20 7.60
CA GLY A 58 -3.20 -1.17 7.28
C GLY A 58 -3.00 -0.54 5.90
N VAL A 59 -2.35 -1.26 4.98
CA VAL A 59 -2.11 -0.83 3.60
C VAL A 59 -3.10 -1.53 2.66
N PHE A 60 -3.74 -0.76 1.77
CA PHE A 60 -4.65 -1.31 0.77
C PHE A 60 -3.91 -2.27 -0.17
N SER A 61 -4.48 -3.44 -0.46
CA SER A 61 -3.97 -4.37 -1.48
C SER A 61 -4.82 -4.25 -2.74
N ILE A 62 -4.19 -3.89 -3.85
CA ILE A 62 -4.84 -3.69 -5.14
C ILE A 62 -4.29 -4.72 -6.12
N ARG A 63 -5.14 -5.62 -6.59
CA ARG A 63 -4.81 -6.57 -7.64
C ARG A 63 -5.16 -5.96 -8.98
N ALA A 64 -4.14 -5.70 -9.79
CA ALA A 64 -4.32 -5.33 -11.18
C ALA A 64 -4.36 -6.58 -12.07
N THR A 65 -5.26 -6.58 -13.05
CA THR A 65 -5.20 -7.40 -14.26
C THR A 65 -4.85 -6.45 -15.39
N GLY A 66 -4.27 -6.89 -16.50
CA GLY A 66 -3.72 -5.99 -17.55
C GLY A 66 -4.67 -4.92 -18.13
N ASN A 67 -5.95 -4.95 -17.78
CA ASN A 67 -7.01 -4.03 -18.17
C ASN A 67 -7.90 -3.52 -17.01
N SER A 68 -7.68 -3.96 -15.76
CA SER A 68 -8.54 -3.58 -14.62
C SER A 68 -7.82 -3.66 -13.29
N ALA A 69 -8.41 -3.16 -12.22
CA ALA A 69 -7.87 -3.31 -10.87
C ALA A 69 -9.00 -3.41 -9.85
N ALA A 70 -8.77 -4.19 -8.79
CA ALA A 70 -9.69 -4.33 -7.67
C ALA A 70 -8.92 -4.24 -6.34
N ILE A 71 -9.54 -3.60 -5.34
CA ILE A 71 -9.10 -3.72 -3.95
C ILE A 71 -9.50 -5.10 -3.45
N VAL A 72 -8.55 -5.85 -2.90
CA VAL A 72 -8.75 -7.26 -2.52
C VAL A 72 -8.61 -7.50 -1.02
N ASN A 73 -8.59 -6.44 -0.21
CA ASN A 73 -8.53 -6.57 1.24
C ASN A 73 -9.77 -7.27 1.82
N SER A 74 -9.60 -7.91 2.98
CA SER A 74 -10.71 -8.48 3.74
C SER A 74 -11.80 -7.46 4.10
N PRO A 75 -13.08 -7.86 4.22
CA PRO A 75 -14.16 -6.97 4.69
C PRO A 75 -13.92 -6.32 6.06
N VAL A 76 -13.07 -6.92 6.91
CA VAL A 76 -12.74 -6.38 8.23
C VAL A 76 -11.48 -5.50 8.23
N PHE A 77 -10.88 -5.26 7.06
CA PHE A 77 -9.69 -4.43 6.92
C PHE A 77 -9.91 -3.02 7.46
N ARG A 78 -8.90 -2.51 8.18
CA ARG A 78 -8.88 -1.13 8.67
C ARG A 78 -7.62 -0.41 8.17
N PRO A 79 -7.76 0.63 7.32
CA PRO A 79 -6.61 1.34 6.80
C PRO A 79 -5.95 2.17 7.92
N ARG A 80 -4.62 2.12 7.99
CA ARG A 80 -3.84 2.93 8.93
C ARG A 80 -3.62 4.32 8.35
N PRO A 81 -3.86 5.40 9.09
CA PRO A 81 -3.42 6.73 8.68
C PRO A 81 -1.91 6.91 8.96
N TRP A 82 -1.22 7.59 8.04
CA TRP A 82 0.15 8.11 8.17
C TRP A 82 0.15 9.64 8.19
#